data_AF-A0A8H6CDN9-F1
#
_entry.id   AF-A0A8H6CDN9-F1
#
_cell.length_a   1.000
_cell.length_b   1.000
_cell.length_c   1.000
_cell.angle_alpha   90.00
_cell.angle_beta   90.00
_cell.angle_gamma   90.00
#
_symmetry.space_group_name_H-M   'P 1'
#
loop_
_entity.id
_entity.type
_entity.pdbx_description
1 polymer ?
#
loop_
_entity_poly.entity_id
_entity_poly.type
_entity_poly.pdbx_seq_one_letter_code
_entity_poly.pdbx_strand_id
1 'polypeptide(L)'
;MGRLTYINVKRIPPSAGSKAAFRDPVVELDVSGKGLTDEGFAEVASALVESLNYDGDQGRIVRLEELCLTNNRLSATSLQALSPIIRLASNDLRDLDLSGNSITINTEAEVAIWEDFLMSFSSCCLLRRIDLSRNAWGPRVFEVMIRVYAKQEAVDLVLPADLEQIQSKERRTSTDIAGLGRGMRRMRVVSDPDDWGSDEDNSPKSDGHKGSRHGSKFPQKAGLPPSQLESPLTYATTRGLRSVPYIVLSNSEMTEAGALHLSYILAIHHVPKRLLTRVPHAKAGASAQQLLSYDQSQCRGIIYLPNPLLGSAGHKVLELAEVMRDGYLDCLADDSPEFPKTPIMSTNMLKRASGSHPGLGAGAYDRRCRNTASTGLSDQAGQDGLMGSELDRARSRIQGTTLQHAGPQSNDLWRAAFKMLSLGREIRPQTRNEPLPRPPAPKTKTPIVRTLKVPGITPKTLKPLTPLTLQRDPNQLITPWTTQFPKKSGCLPSTPIVIPLTPLTPRLPVVSAPLLTETAIYRTKLPCGLPEYIWRRILGLAAGAEGIMSVSQQQSVLKWAMDRKTLRQESESLGLRTSAQCWKILEATGCLAYEMDKP
;
A
#
# COMPACT_ATOMS: atom_id res chain seq x y z
N MET A 1 -20.18 14.65 -38.25
CA MET A 1 -18.78 15.05 -38.54
C MET A 1 -18.58 16.49 -38.05
N GLY A 2 -18.21 16.66 -36.79
CA GLY A 2 -18.00 17.99 -36.19
C GLY A 2 -16.58 18.48 -36.47
N ARG A 3 -16.45 19.71 -36.99
CA ARG A 3 -15.16 20.40 -37.15
C ARG A 3 -14.47 20.49 -35.80
N LEU A 4 -13.29 19.88 -35.70
CA LEU A 4 -12.30 20.15 -34.66
C LEU A 4 -11.96 21.65 -34.67
N THR A 5 -12.55 22.41 -33.76
CA THR A 5 -12.08 23.76 -33.43
C THR A 5 -10.71 23.62 -32.78
N TYR A 6 -9.70 24.20 -33.43
CA TYR A 6 -8.31 24.26 -33.00
C TYR A 6 -8.20 24.50 -31.49
N ILE A 7 -7.74 23.46 -30.79
CA ILE A 7 -7.20 23.53 -29.45
C ILE A 7 -6.02 24.49 -29.51
N ASN A 8 -5.87 25.38 -28.52
CA ASN A 8 -4.65 26.14 -28.27
C ASN A 8 -3.52 25.20 -27.79
N VAL A 9 -3.21 24.17 -28.56
CA VAL A 9 -1.88 23.59 -28.55
C VAL A 9 -1.03 24.66 -29.20
N LYS A 10 -0.19 25.36 -28.44
CA LYS A 10 0.92 26.12 -29.04
C LYS A 10 1.67 25.12 -29.92
N ARG A 11 1.46 25.18 -31.24
CA ARG A 11 2.20 24.38 -32.21
C ARG A 11 3.68 24.53 -31.85
N ILE A 12 4.36 23.42 -31.59
CA ILE A 12 5.82 23.38 -31.75
C ILE A 12 6.03 23.52 -33.26
N PRO A 13 6.53 24.66 -33.77
CA PRO A 13 6.76 24.77 -35.20
C PRO A 13 8.09 24.09 -35.53
N PRO A 14 8.18 23.36 -36.65
CA PRO A 14 9.44 22.86 -37.15
C PRO A 14 10.18 24.04 -37.79
N SER A 15 11.01 24.74 -37.03
CA SER A 15 12.17 25.52 -37.52
C SER A 15 12.72 26.43 -36.43
N ALA A 16 14.02 26.71 -36.55
CA ALA A 16 14.93 27.41 -35.65
C ALA A 16 14.60 28.88 -35.30
N GLY A 17 13.32 29.26 -35.15
CA GLY A 17 12.90 30.64 -34.90
C GLY A 17 11.91 30.85 -33.74
N SER A 18 11.38 29.80 -33.12
CA SER A 18 10.32 29.90 -32.10
C SER A 18 10.85 30.13 -30.68
N LYS A 19 11.33 31.35 -30.40
CA LYS A 19 11.74 31.80 -29.04
C LYS A 19 10.62 31.79 -27.98
N ALA A 20 9.39 31.40 -28.32
CA ALA A 20 8.23 31.47 -27.43
C ALA A 20 8.03 30.21 -26.56
N ALA A 21 8.40 29.01 -27.05
CA ALA A 21 8.34 27.78 -26.24
C ALA A 21 9.51 27.70 -25.23
N PHE A 22 10.64 28.34 -25.54
CA PHE A 22 11.78 28.50 -24.63
C PHE A 22 11.51 29.44 -23.44
N ARG A 23 10.38 30.15 -23.40
CA ARG A 23 10.09 31.16 -22.36
C ARG A 23 9.32 30.63 -21.15
N ASP A 24 8.60 29.52 -21.29
CA ASP A 24 7.93 28.87 -20.16
C ASP A 24 7.74 27.37 -20.47
N PRO A 25 8.56 26.48 -19.89
CA PRO A 25 8.48 25.04 -20.12
C PRO A 25 7.28 24.40 -19.39
N VAL A 26 6.55 25.16 -18.57
CA VAL A 26 5.42 24.65 -17.80
C VAL A 26 4.19 24.47 -18.69
N VAL A 27 3.59 23.28 -18.59
CA VAL A 27 2.34 22.94 -19.26
C VAL A 27 1.27 22.64 -18.22
N GLU A 28 0.14 23.32 -18.36
CA GLU A 28 -1.12 23.04 -17.68
C GLU A 28 -2.13 22.67 -18.78
N LEU A 29 -2.68 21.46 -18.74
CA LEU A 29 -3.60 20.97 -19.77
C LEU A 29 -5.00 20.74 -19.19
N ASP A 30 -5.97 21.52 -19.69
CA ASP A 30 -7.38 21.33 -19.41
C ASP A 30 -8.14 20.95 -20.69
N VAL A 31 -8.65 19.72 -20.71
CA VAL A 31 -9.52 19.19 -21.77
C VAL A 31 -10.86 18.70 -21.20
N SER A 32 -11.37 19.43 -20.21
CA SER A 32 -12.62 19.10 -19.54
C SER A 32 -13.85 19.24 -20.44
N GLY A 33 -14.82 18.34 -20.27
CA GLY A 33 -16.14 18.43 -20.91
C GLY A 33 -16.12 18.31 -22.43
N LYS A 34 -15.03 17.80 -23.03
CA LYS A 34 -14.89 17.68 -24.48
C LYS A 34 -15.51 16.40 -25.04
N GLY A 35 -16.00 15.51 -24.18
CA GLY A 35 -16.53 14.22 -24.57
C GLY A 35 -15.44 13.29 -25.11
N LEU A 36 -14.21 13.44 -24.62
CA LEU A 36 -13.06 12.63 -25.01
C LEU A 36 -13.33 11.15 -24.69
N THR A 37 -13.17 10.29 -25.67
CA THR A 37 -13.20 8.82 -25.52
C THR A 37 -11.79 8.29 -25.29
N ASP A 38 -11.65 6.99 -25.01
CA ASP A 38 -10.34 6.36 -24.82
C ASP A 38 -9.44 6.51 -26.05
N GLU A 39 -9.98 6.41 -27.26
CA GLU A 39 -9.22 6.59 -28.51
C GLU A 39 -8.75 8.04 -28.67
N GLY A 40 -9.65 9.00 -28.40
CA GLY A 40 -9.29 10.42 -28.46
C GLY A 40 -8.23 10.78 -27.41
N PHE A 41 -8.33 10.19 -26.21
CA PHE A 41 -7.34 10.40 -25.16
C PHE A 41 -6.02 9.70 -25.48
N ALA A 42 -6.02 8.55 -26.14
CA ALA A 42 -4.80 7.86 -26.56
C ALA A 42 -3.93 8.73 -27.48
N GLU A 43 -4.54 9.48 -28.41
CA GLU A 43 -3.82 10.43 -29.27
C GLU A 43 -3.20 11.58 -28.45
N VAL A 44 -3.96 12.14 -27.51
CA VAL A 44 -3.47 13.18 -26.59
C VAL A 44 -2.33 12.65 -25.73
N ALA A 45 -2.48 11.44 -25.20
CA ALA A 45 -1.50 10.77 -24.36
C ALA A 45 -0.20 10.49 -25.13
N SER A 46 -0.30 9.99 -26.37
CA SER A 46 0.84 9.75 -27.25
C SER A 46 1.63 11.04 -27.49
N ALA A 47 0.95 12.12 -27.87
CA ALA A 47 1.58 13.42 -28.10
C ALA A 47 2.22 14.00 -26.82
N LEU A 48 1.60 13.82 -25.65
CA LEU A 48 2.16 14.23 -24.37
C LEU A 48 3.39 13.41 -23.98
N VAL A 49 3.36 12.09 -24.18
CA VAL A 49 4.51 11.20 -23.92
C VAL A 49 5.68 11.59 -24.81
N GLU A 50 5.45 11.85 -26.10
CA GLU A 50 6.50 12.34 -27.02
C GLU A 50 7.06 13.68 -26.55
N SER A 51 6.19 14.61 -26.18
CA SER A 51 6.58 15.95 -25.71
C SER A 51 7.37 15.93 -24.39
N LEU A 52 6.99 15.05 -23.45
CA LEU A 52 7.66 14.92 -22.14
C LEU A 52 8.97 14.15 -22.21
N ASN A 53 9.16 13.31 -23.24
CA ASN A 53 10.43 12.66 -23.53
C ASN A 53 11.38 13.52 -24.37
N TYR A 54 10.88 14.63 -24.93
CA TYR A 54 11.69 15.49 -25.77
C TYR A 54 12.67 16.32 -24.92
N ASP A 55 13.92 15.88 -24.92
CA ASP A 55 15.04 16.60 -24.33
C ASP A 55 15.71 17.48 -25.39
N GLY A 56 15.85 18.77 -25.09
CA GLY A 56 16.67 19.68 -25.88
C GLY A 56 18.12 19.73 -25.39
N ASP A 57 18.96 20.51 -26.09
CA ASP A 57 20.37 20.73 -25.72
C ASP A 57 20.57 21.28 -24.28
N GLN A 58 19.51 21.80 -23.66
CA GLN A 58 19.50 22.36 -22.30
C GLN A 58 18.65 21.55 -21.30
N GLY A 59 18.22 20.34 -21.65
CA GLY A 59 17.38 19.47 -20.82
C GLY A 59 15.91 19.45 -21.25
N ARG A 60 15.04 18.93 -20.37
CA ARG A 60 13.59 18.77 -20.63
C ARG A 60 12.93 20.09 -20.99
N ILE A 61 12.28 20.12 -22.15
CA ILE A 61 11.60 21.32 -22.67
C ILE A 61 10.19 21.45 -22.09
N VAL A 62 9.54 20.34 -21.75
CA VAL A 62 8.15 20.30 -21.29
C VAL A 62 8.07 19.77 -19.86
N ARG A 63 7.36 20.51 -19.00
CA ARG A 63 7.11 20.18 -17.59
C ARG A 63 5.62 20.27 -17.31
N LEU A 64 4.93 19.12 -17.26
CA LEU A 64 3.49 19.06 -17.01
C LEU A 64 3.21 19.25 -15.51
N GLU A 65 2.63 20.39 -15.12
CA GLU A 65 2.26 20.69 -13.72
C GLU A 65 0.80 20.32 -13.41
N GLU A 66 -0.13 20.49 -14.35
CA GLU A 66 -1.57 20.21 -14.12
C GLU A 66 -2.21 19.48 -15.32
N LEU A 67 -3.02 18.46 -15.02
CA LEU A 67 -3.76 17.70 -16.03
C LEU A 67 -5.23 17.51 -15.60
N CYS A 68 -6.14 18.19 -16.31
CA CYS A 68 -7.58 18.17 -16.04
C CYS A 68 -8.33 17.48 -17.19
N LEU A 69 -8.92 16.31 -16.88
CA LEU A 69 -9.65 15.44 -17.81
C LEU A 69 -11.12 15.27 -17.39
N THR A 70 -11.65 16.24 -16.65
CA THR A 70 -12.96 16.16 -16.00
C THR A 70 -14.12 16.07 -16.99
N ASN A 71 -15.19 15.35 -16.63
CA ASN A 71 -16.44 15.27 -17.41
C ASN A 71 -16.24 14.78 -18.86
N ASN A 72 -15.38 13.79 -19.05
CA ASN A 72 -15.19 13.10 -20.33
C ASN A 72 -15.81 11.70 -20.29
N ARG A 73 -15.51 10.85 -21.27
CA ARG A 73 -16.02 9.48 -21.38
C ARG A 73 -14.88 8.46 -21.29
N LEU A 74 -13.92 8.76 -20.41
CA LEU A 74 -12.75 7.91 -20.21
C LEU A 74 -13.14 6.65 -19.42
N SER A 75 -12.53 5.53 -19.77
CA SER A 75 -12.66 4.24 -19.09
C SER A 75 -11.33 3.82 -18.45
N ALA A 76 -11.27 2.58 -17.96
CA ALA A 76 -10.04 1.96 -17.48
C ALA A 76 -8.92 2.00 -18.54
N THR A 77 -9.24 1.88 -19.83
CA THR A 77 -8.25 1.93 -20.93
C THR A 77 -7.47 3.24 -20.93
N SER A 78 -8.12 4.36 -20.66
CA SER A 78 -7.44 5.66 -20.56
C SER A 78 -6.44 5.72 -19.42
N LEU A 79 -6.65 5.00 -18.31
CA LEU A 79 -5.69 4.93 -17.21
C LEU A 79 -4.37 4.26 -17.65
N GLN A 80 -4.45 3.29 -18.55
CA GLN A 80 -3.27 2.65 -19.13
C GLN A 80 -2.43 3.66 -19.93
N ALA A 81 -3.08 4.51 -20.72
CA ALA A 81 -2.41 5.58 -21.48
C ALA A 81 -1.88 6.72 -20.59
N LEU A 82 -2.53 6.95 -19.44
CA LEU A 82 -2.16 7.99 -18.48
C LEU A 82 -0.93 7.60 -17.62
N SER A 83 -0.75 6.31 -17.34
CA SER A 83 0.32 5.83 -16.46
C SER A 83 1.74 6.21 -16.92
N PRO A 84 2.10 6.12 -18.23
CA PRO A 84 3.37 6.65 -18.74
C PRO A 84 3.52 8.17 -18.56
N ILE A 85 2.45 8.95 -18.76
CA ILE A 85 2.48 10.41 -18.60
C ILE A 85 2.83 10.78 -17.15
N ILE A 86 2.18 10.13 -16.18
CA ILE A 86 2.44 10.35 -14.75
C ILE A 86 3.89 10.01 -14.40
N ARG A 87 4.40 8.87 -14.89
CA ARG A 87 5.80 8.48 -14.68
C ARG A 87 6.79 9.49 -15.26
N LEU A 88 6.51 10.04 -16.44
CA LEU A 88 7.36 11.06 -17.05
C LEU A 88 7.26 12.41 -16.33
N ALA A 89 6.08 12.78 -15.84
CA ALA A 89 5.82 14.03 -15.14
C ALA A 89 6.04 13.94 -13.62
N SER A 90 6.66 12.87 -13.10
CA SER A 90 6.72 12.59 -11.65
C SER A 90 7.36 13.70 -10.80
N ASN A 91 8.25 14.50 -11.41
CA ASN A 91 8.96 15.58 -10.73
C ASN A 91 8.28 16.95 -10.90
N ASP A 92 7.21 17.03 -11.68
CA ASP A 92 6.57 18.30 -12.05
C ASP A 92 5.07 18.30 -11.73
N LEU A 93 4.38 17.16 -11.82
CA LEU A 93 2.93 17.06 -11.68
C LEU A 93 2.46 17.43 -10.27
N ARG A 94 1.49 18.36 -10.21
CA ARG A 94 0.95 18.95 -8.98
C ARG A 94 -0.54 18.71 -8.80
N ASP A 95 -1.31 18.63 -9.89
CA ASP A 95 -2.76 18.41 -9.87
C ASP A 95 -3.16 17.44 -10.99
N LEU A 96 -3.98 16.45 -10.65
CA LEU A 96 -4.60 15.53 -11.59
C LEU A 96 -6.09 15.41 -11.30
N ASP A 97 -6.93 15.76 -12.26
CA ASP A 97 -8.38 15.66 -12.15
C ASP A 97 -8.95 14.69 -13.19
N LEU A 98 -9.46 13.56 -12.72
CA LEU A 98 -10.14 12.52 -13.50
C LEU A 98 -11.64 12.45 -13.19
N SER A 99 -12.20 13.49 -12.56
CA SER A 99 -13.55 13.42 -12.03
C SER A 99 -14.63 13.41 -13.11
N GLY A 100 -15.76 12.77 -12.82
CA GLY A 100 -16.92 12.80 -13.73
C GLY A 100 -16.71 12.03 -15.03
N ASN A 101 -15.87 10.99 -15.01
CA ASN A 101 -15.68 10.09 -16.15
C ASN A 101 -16.56 8.83 -16.00
N SER A 102 -16.38 7.86 -16.90
CA SER A 102 -17.10 6.58 -16.89
C SER A 102 -16.15 5.43 -16.51
N ILE A 103 -15.24 5.68 -15.58
CA ILE A 103 -14.23 4.69 -15.20
C ILE A 103 -14.86 3.66 -14.26
N THR A 104 -14.81 2.40 -14.67
CA THR A 104 -15.26 1.23 -13.90
C THR A 104 -14.19 0.15 -13.96
N ILE A 105 -13.99 -0.60 -12.87
CA ILE A 105 -13.02 -1.69 -12.78
C ILE A 105 -13.75 -2.98 -12.40
N ASN A 106 -14.04 -3.82 -13.37
CA ASN A 106 -14.84 -5.04 -13.21
C ASN A 106 -14.10 -6.32 -13.58
N THR A 107 -13.05 -6.22 -14.39
CA THR A 107 -12.26 -7.38 -14.87
C THR A 107 -10.87 -7.42 -14.25
N GLU A 108 -10.25 -8.60 -14.21
CA GLU A 108 -8.87 -8.74 -13.71
C GLU A 108 -7.85 -7.96 -14.59
N ALA A 109 -8.15 -7.74 -15.87
CA ALA A 109 -7.33 -6.91 -16.76
C ALA A 109 -7.41 -5.43 -16.37
N GLU A 110 -8.62 -4.92 -16.09
CA GLU A 110 -8.82 -3.55 -15.60
C GLU A 110 -8.22 -3.36 -14.19
N VAL A 111 -8.26 -4.39 -13.34
CA VAL A 111 -7.58 -4.38 -12.03
C VAL A 111 -6.08 -4.20 -12.21
N ALA A 112 -5.46 -4.88 -13.18
CA ALA A 112 -4.04 -4.71 -13.48
C ALA A 112 -3.72 -3.31 -14.00
N ILE A 113 -4.59 -2.74 -14.84
CA ILE A 113 -4.46 -1.34 -15.31
C ILE A 113 -4.58 -0.36 -14.15
N TRP A 114 -5.54 -0.56 -13.26
CA TRP A 114 -5.74 0.26 -12.07
C TRP A 114 -4.54 0.18 -11.11
N GLU A 115 -3.99 -1.01 -10.89
CA GLU A 115 -2.78 -1.19 -10.09
C GLU A 115 -1.57 -0.49 -10.73
N ASP A 116 -1.35 -0.63 -12.04
CA ASP A 116 -0.27 0.08 -12.74
C ASP A 116 -0.43 1.61 -12.67
N PHE A 117 -1.67 2.10 -12.82
CA PHE A 117 -2.00 3.51 -12.65
C PHE A 117 -1.65 4.02 -11.25
N LEU A 118 -2.04 3.30 -10.19
CA LEU A 118 -1.69 3.69 -8.83
C LEU A 118 -0.17 3.60 -8.57
N MET A 119 0.50 2.63 -9.17
CA MET A 119 1.97 2.49 -9.07
C MET A 119 2.72 3.58 -9.85
N SER A 120 2.11 4.18 -10.88
CA SER A 120 2.73 5.28 -11.63
C SER A 120 3.07 6.50 -10.76
N PHE A 121 2.36 6.67 -9.65
CA PHE A 121 2.61 7.73 -8.67
C PHE A 121 3.82 7.48 -7.76
N SER A 122 4.47 6.31 -7.78
CA SER A 122 5.52 5.95 -6.80
C SER A 122 6.67 6.95 -6.72
N SER A 123 6.93 7.66 -7.81
CA SER A 123 7.99 8.67 -7.93
C SER A 123 7.47 10.10 -7.92
N CYS A 124 6.15 10.30 -7.80
CA CYS A 124 5.55 11.63 -7.75
C CYS A 124 5.89 12.28 -6.41
N CYS A 125 6.53 13.46 -6.44
CA CYS A 125 6.97 14.16 -5.22
C CYS A 125 6.35 15.56 -5.03
N LEU A 126 5.74 16.14 -6.07
CA LEU A 126 5.11 17.47 -6.02
C LEU A 126 3.57 17.44 -6.06
N LEU A 127 2.98 16.25 -6.08
CA LEU A 127 1.56 16.06 -6.29
C LEU A 127 0.75 16.51 -5.07
N ARG A 128 -0.10 17.52 -5.26
CA ARG A 128 -0.93 18.12 -4.20
C ARG A 128 -2.32 17.52 -4.14
N ARG A 129 -2.85 17.14 -5.30
CA ARG A 129 -4.22 16.67 -5.45
C ARG A 129 -4.34 15.59 -6.51
N ILE A 130 -5.15 14.58 -6.19
CA ILE A 130 -5.72 13.65 -7.16
C ILE A 130 -7.23 13.67 -6.97
N ASP A 131 -7.98 14.04 -8.01
CA ASP A 131 -9.43 13.97 -8.03
C ASP A 131 -9.93 12.77 -8.83
N LEU A 132 -10.52 11.81 -8.14
CA LEU A 132 -11.11 10.61 -8.71
C LEU A 132 -12.64 10.60 -8.55
N SER A 133 -13.24 11.72 -8.14
CA SER A 133 -14.66 11.78 -7.79
C SER A 133 -15.59 11.51 -8.98
N ARG A 134 -16.86 11.16 -8.69
CA ARG A 134 -17.89 10.96 -9.72
C ARG A 134 -17.51 9.92 -10.78
N ASN A 135 -16.97 8.78 -10.33
CA ASN A 135 -16.70 7.59 -11.14
C ASN A 135 -17.26 6.36 -10.40
N ALA A 136 -17.64 5.31 -11.13
CA ALA A 136 -18.21 4.11 -10.55
C ALA A 136 -17.11 3.09 -10.18
N TRP A 137 -16.33 3.42 -9.14
CA TRP A 137 -15.15 2.65 -8.75
C TRP A 137 -15.50 1.28 -8.13
N GLY A 138 -16.59 1.19 -7.38
CA GLY A 138 -16.98 -0.03 -6.68
C GLY A 138 -15.98 -0.50 -5.61
N PRO A 139 -16.27 -1.58 -4.86
CA PRO A 139 -15.47 -2.00 -3.70
C PRO A 139 -14.06 -2.49 -4.07
N ARG A 140 -13.91 -3.09 -5.27
CA ARG A 140 -12.66 -3.70 -5.73
C ARG A 140 -11.54 -2.68 -5.91
N VAL A 141 -11.86 -1.46 -6.33
CA VAL A 141 -10.90 -0.37 -6.51
C VAL A 141 -10.24 0.02 -5.19
N PHE A 142 -11.02 0.11 -4.11
CA PHE A 142 -10.49 0.44 -2.79
C PHE A 142 -9.62 -0.68 -2.22
N GLU A 143 -9.95 -1.94 -2.51
CA GLU A 143 -9.13 -3.10 -2.16
C GLU A 143 -7.73 -3.04 -2.84
N VAL A 144 -7.71 -2.77 -4.15
CA VAL A 144 -6.45 -2.64 -4.88
C VAL A 144 -5.69 -1.39 -4.41
N MET A 145 -6.40 -0.31 -4.10
CA MET A 145 -5.82 0.91 -3.56
C MET A 145 -5.09 0.66 -2.24
N ILE A 146 -5.71 -0.03 -1.28
CA ILE A 146 -5.02 -0.38 -0.01
C ILE A 146 -3.83 -1.31 -0.26
N ARG A 147 -3.92 -2.25 -1.21
CA ARG A 147 -2.80 -3.13 -1.58
C ARG A 147 -1.61 -2.34 -2.11
N VAL A 148 -1.83 -1.38 -3.00
CA VAL A 148 -0.75 -0.51 -3.53
C VAL A 148 -0.24 0.43 -2.44
N TYR A 149 -1.15 1.06 -1.69
CA TYR A 149 -0.81 1.98 -0.61
C TYR A 149 0.06 1.31 0.46
N ALA A 150 -0.23 0.05 0.81
CA ALA A 150 0.54 -0.74 1.77
C ALA A 150 1.99 -1.00 1.32
N LYS A 151 2.25 -1.09 0.01
CA LYS A 151 3.58 -1.32 -0.57
C LYS A 151 4.42 -0.05 -0.73
N GLN A 152 3.80 1.12 -0.65
CA GLN A 152 4.53 2.37 -0.75
C GLN A 152 5.28 2.68 0.54
N GLU A 153 6.47 3.26 0.39
CA GLU A 153 7.28 3.73 1.51
C GLU A 153 6.49 4.71 2.38
N ALA A 154 6.71 4.64 3.68
CA ALA A 154 6.21 5.64 4.60
C ALA A 154 6.79 7.01 4.26
N VAL A 155 5.99 8.06 4.44
CA VAL A 155 6.46 9.43 4.24
C VAL A 155 7.25 9.83 5.48
N ASP A 156 8.54 10.08 5.29
CA ASP A 156 9.37 10.58 6.37
C ASP A 156 9.16 12.10 6.51
N LEU A 157 8.49 12.48 7.60
CA LEU A 157 8.15 13.86 7.94
C LEU A 157 9.15 14.50 8.92
N VAL A 158 10.34 13.92 9.13
CA VAL A 158 11.41 14.53 9.95
C VAL A 158 11.69 15.97 9.47
N LEU A 159 11.65 16.94 10.40
CA LEU A 159 11.75 18.35 10.06
C LEU A 159 13.13 18.66 9.45
N PRO A 160 13.23 19.59 8.49
CA PRO A 160 14.52 20.01 7.93
C PRO A 160 15.53 20.49 8.99
N ALA A 161 15.04 21.08 10.09
CA ALA A 161 15.86 21.48 11.23
C ALA A 161 16.55 20.29 11.92
N ASP A 162 15.86 19.14 11.99
CA ASP A 162 16.41 17.90 12.54
C ASP A 162 17.40 17.27 11.57
N LEU A 163 17.17 17.38 10.25
CA LEU A 163 18.13 16.94 9.23
C LEU A 163 19.45 17.74 9.29
N GLU A 164 19.39 19.06 9.49
CA GLU A 164 20.60 19.87 9.70
C GLU A 164 21.31 19.50 11.00
N GLN A 165 20.57 19.21 12.08
CA GLN A 165 21.16 18.74 13.33
C GLN A 165 21.79 17.35 13.19
N ILE A 166 21.13 16.40 12.52
CA ILE A 166 21.65 15.05 12.25
C ILE A 166 22.92 15.15 11.41
N GLN A 167 22.93 15.93 10.33
CA GLN A 167 24.11 16.14 9.50
C GLN A 167 25.24 16.84 10.25
N SER A 168 24.93 17.80 11.14
CA SER A 168 25.94 18.45 11.98
C SER A 168 26.55 17.50 13.02
N LYS A 169 25.76 16.54 13.52
CA LYS A 169 26.18 15.52 14.49
C LYS A 169 27.04 14.44 13.82
N GLU A 170 26.68 14.04 12.60
CA GLU A 170 27.43 13.07 11.80
C GLU A 170 28.78 13.62 11.31
N ARG A 171 28.84 14.92 10.95
CA ARG A 171 30.09 15.64 10.65
C ARG A 171 31.01 15.81 11.87
N ARG A 172 30.43 15.89 13.08
CA ARG A 172 31.21 15.94 14.33
C ARG A 172 31.78 14.57 14.71
N THR A 173 31.03 13.49 14.47
CA THR A 173 31.57 12.13 14.70
C THR A 173 32.64 11.71 13.69
N SER A 174 32.66 12.28 12.48
CA SER A 174 33.70 11.98 11.49
C SER A 174 35.01 12.75 11.72
N THR A 175 35.02 13.79 12.57
CA THR A 175 36.22 14.58 12.87
C THR A 175 37.03 14.01 14.04
N ASP A 176 36.46 13.12 14.86
CA ASP A 176 37.15 12.53 16.02
C ASP A 176 37.83 11.17 15.74
N ILE A 177 37.79 10.64 14.52
CA ILE A 177 38.50 9.41 14.12
C ILE A 177 39.74 9.71 13.23
N ALA A 178 40.07 10.98 12.99
CA ALA A 178 41.28 11.38 12.26
C ALA A 178 42.52 11.58 13.17
N GLY A 179 42.47 11.06 14.40
CA GLY A 179 43.49 11.25 15.43
C GLY A 179 44.54 10.14 15.58
N LEU A 180 44.62 9.14 14.70
CA LEU A 180 45.68 8.10 14.78
C LEU A 180 46.07 7.60 13.39
N GLY A 181 47.03 8.26 12.76
CA GLY A 181 47.58 7.83 11.47
C GLY A 181 48.78 8.64 11.01
N ARG A 182 49.87 8.60 11.79
CA ARG A 182 51.18 9.12 11.35
C ARG A 182 51.70 8.29 10.18
N GLY A 183 52.10 8.97 9.11
CA GLY A 183 53.33 8.65 8.38
C GLY A 183 53.17 7.93 7.03
N MET A 184 53.05 8.70 5.95
CA MET A 184 53.83 8.40 4.74
C MET A 184 53.97 9.67 3.89
N ARG A 185 55.22 10.09 3.66
CA ARG A 185 55.60 11.22 2.79
C ARG A 185 55.46 10.82 1.33
N ARG A 186 55.06 11.76 0.45
CA ARG A 186 55.43 11.69 -0.98
C ARG A 186 55.76 13.08 -1.53
N MET A 187 56.76 13.07 -2.39
CA MET A 187 57.69 14.14 -2.75
C MET A 187 57.09 15.27 -3.59
N ARG A 188 57.63 16.48 -3.39
CA ARG A 188 57.61 17.60 -4.36
C ARG A 188 58.72 17.39 -5.38
N VAL A 189 58.39 17.58 -6.66
CA VAL A 189 59.36 17.80 -7.74
C VAL A 189 59.38 19.29 -8.03
N VAL A 190 60.56 19.89 -7.91
CA VAL A 190 60.93 21.23 -8.38
C VAL A 190 62.10 21.02 -9.33
N SER A 191 62.09 21.65 -10.49
CA SER A 191 63.30 22.01 -11.24
C SER A 191 63.01 23.22 -12.14
N ASP A 192 64.03 24.05 -12.28
CA ASP A 192 64.03 25.49 -12.55
C ASP A 192 63.93 25.89 -14.04
N PRO A 193 63.79 27.21 -14.33
CA PRO A 193 63.99 27.79 -15.65
C PRO A 193 65.36 28.48 -15.79
N ASP A 194 65.98 28.35 -16.96
CA ASP A 194 67.16 29.10 -17.40
C ASP A 194 66.89 29.78 -18.76
N ASP A 195 67.01 31.11 -18.76
CA ASP A 195 67.99 31.88 -19.57
C ASP A 195 67.65 32.50 -20.95
N TRP A 196 68.26 33.71 -21.12
CA TRP A 196 68.59 34.56 -22.29
C TRP A 196 67.60 35.57 -22.93
N GLY A 197 67.89 36.86 -22.62
CA GLY A 197 68.12 37.98 -23.56
C GLY A 197 66.89 38.72 -24.15
N SER A 198 66.89 40.02 -24.41
CA SER A 198 67.82 41.14 -24.20
C SER A 198 67.04 42.46 -24.45
N ASP A 199 67.65 43.55 -24.00
CA ASP A 199 67.59 44.92 -24.53
C ASP A 199 66.74 46.01 -23.85
N GLU A 200 67.48 47.12 -23.69
CA GLU A 200 67.30 48.41 -23.04
C GLU A 200 66.18 49.23 -23.75
N ASP A 201 65.60 50.31 -23.23
CA ASP A 201 66.26 51.52 -22.74
C ASP A 201 65.20 52.54 -22.22
N ASN A 202 65.66 53.51 -21.42
CA ASN A 202 65.12 54.84 -21.10
C ASN A 202 64.03 55.09 -20.02
N SER A 203 64.51 55.41 -18.80
CA SER A 203 64.51 56.75 -18.12
C SER A 203 63.18 57.56 -17.91
N PRO A 204 63.11 58.60 -17.01
CA PRO A 204 62.36 58.51 -15.75
C PRO A 204 61.38 59.71 -15.50
N LYS A 205 60.80 59.74 -14.28
CA LYS A 205 60.18 60.88 -13.53
C LYS A 205 58.65 60.89 -13.46
N SER A 206 58.09 60.82 -12.25
CA SER A 206 57.73 62.02 -11.47
C SER A 206 56.80 61.68 -10.29
N ASP A 207 56.99 62.44 -9.23
CA ASP A 207 56.33 62.42 -7.93
C ASP A 207 54.81 62.67 -7.98
N GLY A 208 54.10 62.26 -6.94
CA GLY A 208 52.73 62.75 -6.72
C GLY A 208 51.95 62.11 -5.58
N HIS A 209 52.24 62.51 -4.34
CA HIS A 209 51.31 62.41 -3.22
C HIS A 209 49.95 63.07 -3.55
N LYS A 210 48.84 62.41 -3.18
CA LYS A 210 47.83 62.91 -2.21
C LYS A 210 46.60 62.00 -2.18
N GLY A 211 46.19 61.66 -0.96
CA GLY A 211 44.92 60.98 -0.71
C GLY A 211 43.72 61.89 -0.97
N SER A 212 42.56 61.27 -1.18
CA SER A 212 41.28 61.88 -0.82
C SER A 212 40.22 60.79 -0.72
N ARG A 213 39.65 60.71 0.48
CA ARG A 213 38.38 60.04 0.77
C ARG A 213 37.27 60.92 0.17
N HIS A 214 36.44 60.36 -0.70
CA HIS A 214 34.99 60.60 -0.67
C HIS A 214 34.24 59.61 -1.55
N GLY A 215 33.06 59.22 -1.06
CA GLY A 215 32.36 58.02 -1.46
C GLY A 215 31.62 58.15 -2.78
N SER A 216 31.71 57.09 -3.57
CA SER A 216 30.75 56.78 -4.61
C SER A 216 29.70 55.82 -4.03
N LYS A 217 28.46 56.30 -4.06
CA LYS A 217 27.26 55.51 -3.80
C LYS A 217 27.22 54.39 -4.84
N PHE A 218 27.40 53.16 -4.40
CA PHE A 218 27.04 51.99 -5.21
C PHE A 218 25.52 51.97 -5.39
N PRO A 219 25.01 51.78 -6.62
CA PRO A 219 23.59 51.54 -6.82
C PRO A 219 23.23 50.22 -6.14
N GLN A 220 22.16 50.28 -5.34
CA GLN A 220 21.54 49.14 -4.69
C GLN A 220 21.33 48.03 -5.71
N LYS A 221 21.89 46.85 -5.41
CA LYS A 221 21.55 45.58 -6.04
C LYS A 221 20.03 45.43 -6.00
N ALA A 222 19.39 45.61 -7.16
CA ALA A 222 18.04 45.15 -7.38
C ALA A 222 18.00 43.65 -7.02
N GLY A 223 17.05 43.29 -6.17
CA GLY A 223 16.83 41.92 -5.74
C GLY A 223 16.72 41.01 -6.96
N LEU A 224 17.65 40.07 -7.06
CA LEU A 224 17.47 38.89 -7.88
C LEU A 224 16.19 38.18 -7.40
N PRO A 225 15.26 37.80 -8.29
CA PRO A 225 14.11 37.01 -7.89
C PRO A 225 14.62 35.68 -7.30
N PRO A 226 13.89 35.08 -6.35
CA PRO A 226 14.27 33.80 -5.76
C PRO A 226 14.01 32.69 -6.79
N SER A 227 14.85 32.59 -7.82
CA SER A 227 15.07 31.33 -8.52
C SER A 227 16.02 30.49 -7.67
N GLN A 228 15.57 30.12 -6.47
CA GLN A 228 16.23 29.07 -5.72
C GLN A 228 15.83 27.76 -6.38
N LEU A 229 16.83 27.13 -6.98
CA LEU A 229 16.84 25.72 -7.29
C LEU A 229 16.61 24.99 -5.96
N GLU A 230 15.34 24.78 -5.59
CA GLU A 230 14.95 23.93 -4.47
C GLU A 230 15.64 22.58 -4.70
N SER A 231 16.55 22.21 -3.81
CA SER A 231 17.37 21.03 -4.02
C SER A 231 16.45 19.80 -4.14
N PRO A 232 16.57 18.98 -5.20
CA PRO A 232 15.77 17.76 -5.37
C PRO A 232 15.79 16.81 -4.16
N LEU A 233 16.82 16.92 -3.31
CA LEU A 233 16.94 16.17 -2.05
C LEU A 233 15.90 16.55 -0.99
N THR A 234 15.33 17.76 -1.00
CA THR A 234 14.32 18.19 -0.01
C THR A 234 13.01 17.43 -0.16
N TYR A 235 12.71 16.94 -1.37
CA TYR A 235 11.46 16.25 -1.72
C TYR A 235 11.62 14.73 -1.87
N ALA A 236 12.85 14.22 -1.76
CA ALA A 236 13.13 12.80 -1.94
C ALA A 236 12.43 11.91 -0.89
N THR A 237 12.12 12.46 0.30
CA THR A 237 11.44 11.76 1.39
C THR A 237 9.91 11.76 1.28
N THR A 238 9.35 12.53 0.33
CA THR A 238 7.91 12.68 0.12
C THR A 238 7.54 12.25 -1.28
N ARG A 239 7.40 10.94 -1.49
CA ARG A 239 7.01 10.37 -2.80
C ARG A 239 5.84 9.40 -2.66
N GLY A 240 5.13 9.17 -3.76
CA GLY A 240 4.04 8.19 -3.79
C GLY A 240 2.69 8.77 -3.36
N LEU A 241 1.66 7.92 -3.39
CA LEU A 241 0.29 8.26 -2.97
C LEU A 241 0.22 8.64 -1.49
N ARG A 242 1.11 8.10 -0.64
CA ARG A 242 1.18 8.47 0.77
C ARG A 242 1.54 9.94 0.99
N SER A 243 2.23 10.56 0.02
CA SER A 243 2.66 11.97 0.08
C SER A 243 1.62 12.97 -0.43
N VAL A 244 0.54 12.50 -1.07
CA VAL A 244 -0.46 13.37 -1.69
C VAL A 244 -1.38 13.99 -0.63
N PRO A 245 -1.39 15.31 -0.43
CA PRO A 245 -2.23 15.99 0.54
C PRO A 245 -3.73 15.74 0.36
N TYR A 246 -4.23 15.80 -0.88
CA TYR A 246 -5.66 15.69 -1.17
C TYR A 246 -5.97 14.57 -2.15
N ILE A 247 -6.79 13.61 -1.72
CA ILE A 247 -7.31 12.54 -2.58
C ILE A 247 -8.83 12.59 -2.54
N VAL A 248 -9.46 12.88 -3.67
CA VAL A 248 -10.93 13.07 -3.75
C VAL A 248 -11.59 11.81 -4.30
N LEU A 249 -12.45 11.20 -3.49
CA LEU A 249 -13.17 9.95 -3.71
C LEU A 249 -14.68 10.13 -3.49
N SER A 250 -15.21 11.36 -3.54
CA SER A 250 -16.64 11.61 -3.41
C SER A 250 -17.42 11.07 -4.62
N ASN A 251 -18.65 10.59 -4.40
CA ASN A 251 -19.52 10.02 -5.43
C ASN A 251 -18.81 8.91 -6.23
N SER A 252 -18.14 8.01 -5.52
CA SER A 252 -17.34 6.90 -6.06
C SER A 252 -18.07 5.56 -6.09
N GLU A 253 -19.38 5.57 -5.81
CA GLU A 253 -20.16 4.36 -5.53
C GLU A 253 -19.57 3.49 -4.40
N MET A 254 -18.94 4.16 -3.41
CA MET A 254 -18.32 3.45 -2.30
C MET A 254 -19.38 2.72 -1.45
N THR A 255 -19.20 1.41 -1.30
CA THR A 255 -20.01 0.55 -0.43
C THR A 255 -19.35 0.35 0.94
N GLU A 256 -19.98 -0.41 1.84
CA GLU A 256 -19.37 -0.76 3.13
C GLU A 256 -18.05 -1.54 2.97
N ALA A 257 -17.93 -2.39 1.96
CA ALA A 257 -16.68 -3.10 1.66
C ALA A 257 -15.58 -2.14 1.17
N GLY A 258 -15.93 -1.13 0.36
CA GLY A 258 -15.00 -0.07 -0.01
C GLY A 258 -14.54 0.76 1.20
N ALA A 259 -15.49 1.09 2.08
CA ALA A 259 -15.22 1.81 3.32
C ALA A 259 -14.32 1.02 4.29
N LEU A 260 -14.46 -0.31 4.37
CA LEU A 260 -13.56 -1.16 5.13
C LEU A 260 -12.10 -0.96 4.66
N HIS A 261 -11.84 -1.04 3.36
CA HIS A 261 -10.50 -0.86 2.80
C HIS A 261 -9.98 0.57 3.00
N LEU A 262 -10.81 1.58 2.73
CA LEU A 262 -10.45 2.97 2.93
C LEU A 262 -10.16 3.29 4.41
N SER A 263 -10.83 2.65 5.35
CA SER A 263 -10.59 2.85 6.80
C SER A 263 -9.16 2.49 7.21
N TYR A 264 -8.49 1.57 6.50
CA TYR A 264 -7.08 1.27 6.75
C TYR A 264 -6.18 2.39 6.22
N ILE A 265 -6.47 2.94 5.05
CA ILE A 265 -5.72 4.08 4.51
C ILE A 265 -5.88 5.32 5.40
N LEU A 266 -7.12 5.69 5.75
CA LEU A 266 -7.42 6.86 6.57
C LEU A 266 -6.69 6.85 7.90
N ALA A 267 -6.61 5.68 8.54
CA ALA A 267 -5.95 5.47 9.81
C ALA A 267 -4.46 5.89 9.84
N ILE A 268 -3.78 5.88 8.68
CA ILE A 268 -2.33 6.12 8.60
C ILE A 268 -1.93 7.26 7.66
N HIS A 269 -2.85 7.72 6.81
CA HIS A 269 -2.57 8.79 5.84
C HIS A 269 -2.41 10.14 6.55
N HIS A 270 -1.29 10.83 6.35
CA HIS A 270 -1.04 12.13 7.00
C HIS A 270 -2.06 13.19 6.60
N VAL A 271 -2.33 14.13 7.51
CA VAL A 271 -3.22 15.26 7.22
C VAL A 271 -2.56 16.28 6.29
N PRO A 272 -3.34 17.02 5.48
CA PRO A 272 -2.83 18.02 4.54
C PRO A 272 -1.89 19.03 5.18
N LYS A 273 -2.20 19.50 6.40
CA LYS A 273 -1.37 20.46 7.13
C LYS A 273 0.09 20.01 7.27
N ARG A 274 0.35 18.69 7.40
CA ARG A 274 1.72 18.16 7.44
C ARG A 274 2.31 17.98 6.03
N LEU A 275 1.54 17.43 5.11
CA LEU A 275 2.00 17.14 3.75
C LEU A 275 2.26 18.41 2.91
N LEU A 276 1.44 19.44 3.05
CA LEU A 276 1.58 20.71 2.32
C LEU A 276 2.84 21.49 2.67
N THR A 277 3.44 21.25 3.86
CA THR A 277 4.75 21.84 4.20
C THR A 277 5.90 21.28 3.36
N ARG A 278 5.66 20.18 2.65
CA ARG A 278 6.64 19.43 1.87
C ARG A 278 6.44 19.56 0.37
N VAL A 279 5.51 20.40 -0.09
CA VAL A 279 5.27 20.64 -1.51
C VAL A 279 5.18 22.14 -1.76
N PRO A 280 5.61 22.63 -2.94
CA PRO A 280 5.51 24.03 -3.28
C PRO A 280 4.06 24.53 -3.19
N HIS A 281 3.90 25.75 -2.69
CA HIS A 281 2.58 26.40 -2.62
C HIS A 281 1.91 26.47 -3.99
N ALA A 282 0.58 26.41 -3.99
CA ALA A 282 -0.21 26.60 -5.21
C ALA A 282 -0.03 28.02 -5.73
N LYS A 283 0.25 28.15 -7.03
CA LYS A 283 0.22 29.43 -7.73
C LYS A 283 -1.23 29.92 -7.72
N ALA A 284 -1.44 31.23 -7.66
CA ALA A 284 -2.78 31.81 -7.71
C ALA A 284 -3.52 31.34 -8.99
N GLY A 285 -4.71 30.75 -8.81
CA GLY A 285 -5.46 30.12 -9.90
C GLY A 285 -6.62 29.27 -9.39
N ALA A 286 -7.29 28.55 -10.30
CA ALA A 286 -8.44 27.72 -9.99
C ALA A 286 -8.08 26.56 -9.03
N SER A 287 -6.95 25.88 -9.25
CA SER A 287 -6.45 24.84 -8.34
C SER A 287 -6.20 25.39 -6.93
N ALA A 288 -5.59 26.58 -6.80
CA ALA A 288 -5.38 27.21 -5.49
C ALA A 288 -6.69 27.57 -4.78
N GLN A 289 -7.70 28.09 -5.50
CA GLN A 289 -9.01 28.37 -4.92
C GLN A 289 -9.69 27.10 -4.42
N GLN A 290 -9.55 25.99 -5.15
CA GLN A 290 -10.10 24.71 -4.73
C GLN A 290 -9.38 24.14 -3.52
N LEU A 291 -8.05 24.21 -3.47
CA LEU A 291 -7.27 23.82 -2.30
C LEU A 291 -7.64 24.64 -1.04
N LEU A 292 -7.87 25.94 -1.21
CA LEU A 292 -8.38 26.81 -0.13
C LEU A 292 -9.77 26.39 0.33
N SER A 293 -10.66 25.97 -0.59
CA SER A 293 -11.99 25.47 -0.21
C SER A 293 -11.91 24.20 0.64
N TYR A 294 -10.93 23.33 0.37
CA TYR A 294 -10.70 22.14 1.18
C TYR A 294 -10.20 22.48 2.59
N ASP A 295 -9.25 23.41 2.68
CA ASP A 295 -8.71 23.88 3.97
C ASP A 295 -9.81 24.50 4.84
N GLN A 296 -10.71 25.28 4.23
CA GLN A 296 -11.87 25.86 4.92
C GLN A 296 -12.92 24.81 5.34
N SER A 297 -13.02 23.70 4.62
CA SER A 297 -14.03 22.66 4.84
C SER A 297 -13.71 21.67 5.97
N GLN A 298 -12.65 21.89 6.75
CA GLN A 298 -12.09 20.91 7.70
C GLN A 298 -11.72 19.58 7.03
N CYS A 299 -11.36 19.62 5.74
CA CYS A 299 -10.96 18.44 5.00
C CYS A 299 -9.70 17.83 5.62
N ARG A 300 -9.72 16.52 5.88
CA ARG A 300 -8.60 15.78 6.44
C ARG A 300 -7.78 15.05 5.36
N GLY A 301 -7.74 15.63 4.17
CA GLY A 301 -6.97 15.15 3.00
C GLY A 301 -7.72 14.19 2.09
N ILE A 302 -8.19 13.07 2.63
CA ILE A 302 -8.98 12.12 1.83
C ILE A 302 -10.47 12.49 1.91
N ILE A 303 -11.04 12.95 0.79
CA ILE A 303 -12.43 13.41 0.70
C ILE A 303 -13.29 12.29 0.14
N TYR A 304 -14.05 11.61 0.99
CA TYR A 304 -14.87 10.46 0.60
C TYR A 304 -16.37 10.69 0.76
N LEU A 305 -16.83 11.92 1.00
CA LEU A 305 -18.24 12.27 1.06
C LEU A 305 -18.57 13.36 0.03
N PRO A 306 -19.81 13.36 -0.52
CA PRO A 306 -20.88 12.39 -0.29
C PRO A 306 -20.63 11.04 -1.00
N ASN A 307 -21.19 9.95 -0.47
CA ASN A 307 -21.25 8.64 -1.15
C ASN A 307 -22.60 7.96 -0.82
N PRO A 308 -23.60 8.03 -1.72
CA PRO A 308 -24.97 7.59 -1.41
C PRO A 308 -25.13 6.10 -1.07
N LEU A 309 -24.24 5.25 -1.58
CA LEU A 309 -24.27 3.79 -1.32
C LEU A 309 -23.60 3.41 0.01
N LEU A 310 -23.03 4.37 0.73
CA LEU A 310 -22.35 4.13 1.99
C LEU A 310 -23.37 3.94 3.12
N GLY A 311 -23.44 2.73 3.66
CA GLY A 311 -24.30 2.40 4.81
C GLY A 311 -23.85 3.07 6.11
N SER A 312 -24.65 2.94 7.17
CA SER A 312 -24.31 3.49 8.49
C SER A 312 -23.08 2.83 9.12
N ALA A 313 -22.85 1.53 8.90
CA ALA A 313 -21.63 0.86 9.36
C ALA A 313 -20.39 1.39 8.62
N GLY A 314 -20.52 1.65 7.32
CA GLY A 314 -19.50 2.30 6.50
C GLY A 314 -19.16 3.70 6.98
N HIS A 315 -20.15 4.55 7.24
CA HIS A 315 -19.91 5.87 7.84
C HIS A 315 -19.20 5.75 9.19
N LYS A 316 -19.66 4.82 10.05
CA LYS A 316 -19.09 4.66 11.39
C LYS A 316 -17.63 4.21 11.36
N VAL A 317 -17.26 3.28 10.47
CA VAL A 317 -15.87 2.80 10.40
C VAL A 317 -14.91 3.88 9.89
N LEU A 318 -15.37 4.74 8.97
CA LEU A 318 -14.54 5.85 8.46
C LEU A 318 -14.40 6.95 9.52
N GLU A 319 -15.47 7.29 10.23
CA GLU A 319 -15.42 8.22 11.37
C GLU A 319 -14.44 7.74 12.46
N LEU A 320 -14.51 6.46 12.85
CA LEU A 320 -13.60 5.90 13.84
C LEU A 320 -12.14 5.88 13.34
N ALA A 321 -11.91 5.65 12.05
CA ALA A 321 -10.57 5.70 11.46
C ALA A 321 -9.99 7.12 11.47
N GLU A 322 -10.83 8.12 11.24
CA GLU A 322 -10.49 9.54 11.34
C GLU A 322 -10.11 9.94 12.77
N VAL A 323 -10.91 9.53 13.76
CA VAL A 323 -10.62 9.77 15.18
C VAL A 323 -9.31 9.10 15.60
N MET A 324 -9.07 7.86 15.17
CA MET A 324 -7.82 7.16 15.48
C MET A 324 -6.61 7.85 14.84
N ARG A 325 -6.76 8.38 13.62
CA ARG A 325 -5.70 9.15 12.96
C ARG A 325 -5.35 10.42 13.76
N ASP A 326 -6.34 11.14 14.29
CA ASP A 326 -6.08 12.34 15.09
C ASP A 326 -5.26 12.01 16.34
N GLY A 327 -5.65 10.96 17.08
CA GLY A 327 -4.92 10.50 18.26
C GLY A 327 -3.46 10.13 17.96
N TYR A 328 -3.21 9.48 16.82
CA TYR A 328 -1.84 9.19 16.37
C TYR A 328 -1.02 10.45 16.09
N LEU A 329 -1.63 11.46 15.47
CA LEU A 329 -0.93 12.70 15.11
C LEU A 329 -0.65 13.57 16.33
N ASP A 330 -1.54 13.58 17.32
CA ASP A 330 -1.36 14.29 18.59
C ASP A 330 -0.19 13.69 19.38
N CYS A 331 -0.04 12.35 19.39
CA CYS A 331 1.10 11.67 20.00
C CYS A 331 2.45 12.03 19.35
N LEU A 332 2.46 12.40 18.07
CA LEU A 332 3.66 12.82 17.35
C LEU A 332 3.98 14.32 17.52
N ALA A 333 3.06 15.11 18.06
CA ALA A 333 3.25 16.54 18.23
C ALA A 333 3.81 16.93 19.62
N ASP A 334 3.75 16.01 20.59
CA ASP A 334 4.26 16.23 21.94
C ASP A 334 5.75 15.86 21.99
N ASP A 335 6.61 16.82 21.61
CA ASP A 335 8.08 16.74 21.61
C ASP A 335 8.67 16.70 23.04
N SER A 336 8.10 15.89 23.95
CA SER A 336 8.75 15.57 25.21
C SER A 336 9.80 14.47 24.97
N PRO A 337 11.09 14.68 25.29
CA PRO A 337 12.18 13.74 25.00
C PRO A 337 12.15 12.44 25.84
N GLU A 338 11.06 12.14 26.52
CA GLU A 338 10.86 10.84 27.17
C GLU A 338 10.25 9.85 26.19
N PHE A 339 11.10 9.04 25.55
CA PHE A 339 10.71 7.92 24.69
C PHE A 339 9.45 7.19 25.20
N PRO A 340 8.26 7.44 24.63
CA PRO A 340 7.11 6.64 24.93
C PRO A 340 7.33 5.31 24.24
N LYS A 341 7.30 4.22 25.00
CA LYS A 341 7.15 2.89 24.41
C LYS A 341 5.85 2.91 23.62
N THR A 342 5.95 2.92 22.30
CA THR A 342 4.79 2.91 21.41
C THR A 342 3.86 1.76 21.81
N PRO A 343 2.54 1.99 21.92
CA PRO A 343 1.61 0.91 22.14
C PRO A 343 1.67 0.00 20.92
N ILE A 344 2.19 -1.21 21.12
CA ILE A 344 2.12 -2.30 20.15
C ILE A 344 0.63 -2.61 19.97
N MET A 345 -0.04 -1.93 19.02
CA MET A 345 -1.32 -2.39 18.51
C MET A 345 -1.08 -3.74 17.87
N SER A 346 -1.48 -4.78 18.60
CA SER A 346 -1.32 -6.16 18.25
C SER A 346 -2.32 -6.50 17.15
N THR A 347 -1.84 -6.60 15.91
CA THR A 347 -2.40 -7.58 14.98
C THR A 347 -1.93 -8.96 15.48
N ASN A 348 -2.71 -9.55 16.38
CA ASN A 348 -2.63 -10.93 16.87
C ASN A 348 -1.26 -11.41 17.40
N MET A 349 -1.07 -11.20 18.71
CA MET A 349 -0.09 -11.90 19.53
C MET A 349 -0.32 -13.42 19.47
N LEU A 350 0.73 -14.15 19.05
CA LEU A 350 0.90 -15.57 19.31
C LEU A 350 0.66 -15.84 20.81
N LYS A 351 -0.46 -16.47 21.14
CA LYS A 351 -0.60 -17.20 22.41
C LYS A 351 0.29 -18.44 22.31
N ARG A 352 1.53 -18.28 22.77
CA ARG A 352 2.55 -19.34 22.89
C ARG A 352 1.97 -20.47 23.75
N ALA A 353 1.60 -21.58 23.13
CA ALA A 353 1.26 -22.82 23.81
C ALA A 353 2.55 -23.59 24.10
N SER A 354 2.99 -23.58 25.37
CA SER A 354 3.99 -24.50 25.87
C SER A 354 3.61 -24.97 27.27
N GLY A 355 3.53 -26.30 27.44
CA GLY A 355 3.95 -26.96 28.68
C GLY A 355 2.86 -27.29 29.70
N SER A 356 2.41 -28.54 29.64
CA SER A 356 1.65 -29.34 30.59
C SER A 356 1.95 -29.18 32.09
N HIS A 357 0.92 -29.28 32.93
CA HIS A 357 0.79 -30.33 33.96
C HIS A 357 -0.69 -30.55 34.35
N PRO A 358 -1.12 -31.79 34.70
CA PRO A 358 -2.51 -32.12 34.98
C PRO A 358 -2.83 -31.99 36.46
N GLY A 359 -3.96 -31.36 36.78
CA GLY A 359 -4.50 -31.27 38.13
C GLY A 359 -6.02 -31.35 38.10
N LEU A 360 -6.54 -32.44 38.66
CA LEU A 360 -7.95 -32.77 38.84
C LEU A 360 -8.67 -31.67 39.64
N GLY A 361 -9.90 -31.32 39.25
CA GLY A 361 -10.78 -30.47 40.05
C GLY A 361 -12.04 -30.04 39.32
N ALA A 362 -13.14 -30.73 39.59
CA ALA A 362 -14.48 -30.37 39.14
C ALA A 362 -14.96 -29.07 39.80
N GLY A 363 -15.74 -28.24 39.08
CA GLY A 363 -16.52 -27.17 39.72
C GLY A 363 -16.91 -26.00 38.81
N ALA A 364 -18.19 -25.97 38.46
CA ALA A 364 -19.11 -24.83 38.32
C ALA A 364 -18.62 -23.44 37.82
N TYR A 365 -19.36 -22.94 36.82
CA TYR A 365 -19.72 -21.55 36.53
C TYR A 365 -19.15 -20.46 37.47
N ASP A 366 -18.29 -19.58 36.96
CA ASP A 366 -18.50 -18.14 37.17
C ASP A 366 -17.79 -17.29 36.10
N ARG A 367 -18.54 -16.36 35.53
CA ARG A 367 -18.15 -15.39 34.51
C ARG A 367 -18.20 -14.05 35.23
N ARG A 368 -17.12 -13.66 35.91
CA ARG A 368 -17.05 -12.39 36.62
C ARG A 368 -15.84 -11.58 36.20
N CYS A 369 -16.14 -10.51 35.46
CA CYS A 369 -15.26 -9.38 35.20
C CYS A 369 -14.60 -8.89 36.50
N ARG A 370 -13.28 -8.70 36.47
CA ARG A 370 -12.58 -7.83 37.42
C ARG A 370 -11.71 -6.86 36.64
N ASN A 371 -12.27 -5.66 36.43
CA ASN A 371 -11.50 -4.44 36.45
C ASN A 371 -11.27 -4.10 37.92
N THR A 372 -10.03 -4.00 38.35
CA THR A 372 -9.66 -3.31 39.58
C THR A 372 -8.83 -2.10 39.18
N ALA A 373 -9.38 -0.94 39.52
CA ALA A 373 -8.81 0.37 39.33
C ALA A 373 -7.42 0.49 39.95
N SER A 374 -6.48 1.03 39.18
CA SER A 374 -5.33 1.75 39.70
C SER A 374 -5.52 3.22 39.34
N THR A 375 -5.86 4.01 40.35
CA THR A 375 -5.97 5.46 40.34
C THR A 375 -4.62 6.14 40.14
N GLY A 376 -4.61 7.13 39.25
CA GLY A 376 -3.68 8.26 39.30
C GLY A 376 -2.47 8.14 38.39
N LEU A 377 -2.47 8.97 37.33
CA LEU A 377 -1.37 9.29 36.41
C LEU A 377 -1.22 8.36 35.18
N SER A 378 -2.19 8.47 34.26
CA SER A 378 -2.02 8.61 32.80
C SER A 378 -3.34 8.22 32.10
N ASP A 379 -4.31 9.14 32.08
CA ASP A 379 -5.66 8.89 31.53
C ASP A 379 -5.69 8.82 29.98
N GLN A 380 -4.64 9.25 29.29
CA GLN A 380 -4.60 9.28 27.82
C GLN A 380 -4.32 7.90 27.22
N ALA A 381 -3.41 7.11 27.82
CA ALA A 381 -3.07 5.77 27.30
C ALA A 381 -4.26 4.78 27.34
N GLY A 382 -5.23 5.01 28.22
CA GLY A 382 -6.46 4.22 28.29
C GLY A 382 -7.46 4.52 27.17
N GLN A 383 -7.50 5.76 26.68
CA GLN A 383 -8.46 6.19 25.65
C GLN A 383 -8.06 5.69 24.25
N ASP A 384 -6.77 5.72 23.91
CA ASP A 384 -6.29 5.24 22.60
C ASP A 384 -6.54 3.75 22.40
N GLY A 385 -6.36 2.96 23.46
CA GLY A 385 -6.65 1.52 23.45
C GLY A 385 -8.15 1.23 23.26
N LEU A 386 -9.02 2.07 23.83
CA LEU A 386 -10.47 1.94 23.66
C LEU A 386 -10.90 2.27 22.22
N MET A 387 -10.42 3.39 21.66
CA MET A 387 -10.75 3.80 20.29
C MET A 387 -10.27 2.80 19.24
N GLY A 388 -9.04 2.28 19.38
CA GLY A 388 -8.55 1.21 18.50
C GLY A 388 -9.45 -0.04 18.56
N SER A 389 -9.91 -0.41 19.76
CA SER A 389 -10.80 -1.55 19.93
C SER A 389 -12.18 -1.35 19.31
N GLU A 390 -12.70 -0.12 19.29
CA GLU A 390 -13.97 0.21 18.65
C GLU A 390 -13.86 0.16 17.13
N LEU A 391 -12.78 0.72 16.57
CA LEU A 391 -12.49 0.66 15.14
C LEU A 391 -12.36 -0.79 14.66
N ASP A 392 -11.62 -1.63 15.39
CA ASP A 392 -11.44 -3.04 15.03
C ASP A 392 -12.75 -3.82 15.12
N ARG A 393 -13.62 -3.53 16.09
CA ARG A 393 -14.98 -4.10 16.15
C ARG A 393 -15.83 -3.66 14.97
N ALA A 394 -15.75 -2.39 14.57
CA ALA A 394 -16.48 -1.88 13.40
C ALA A 394 -16.01 -2.55 12.10
N ARG A 395 -14.69 -2.65 11.90
CA ARG A 395 -14.07 -3.39 10.79
C ARG A 395 -14.48 -4.85 10.78
N SER A 396 -14.40 -5.53 11.93
CA SER A 396 -14.79 -6.93 12.10
C SER A 396 -16.26 -7.17 11.73
N ARG A 397 -17.16 -6.23 12.07
CA ARG A 397 -18.57 -6.31 11.69
C ARG A 397 -18.74 -6.28 10.17
N ILE A 398 -18.09 -5.34 9.47
CA ILE A 398 -18.16 -5.23 8.01
C ILE A 398 -17.49 -6.44 7.32
N GLN A 399 -16.39 -6.95 7.86
CA GLN A 399 -15.76 -8.18 7.36
C GLN A 399 -16.71 -9.38 7.49
N GLY A 400 -17.38 -9.53 8.64
CA GLY A 400 -18.35 -10.58 8.89
C GLY A 400 -19.55 -10.53 7.93
N THR A 401 -20.11 -9.33 7.69
CA THR A 401 -21.21 -9.15 6.73
C THR A 401 -20.75 -9.39 5.30
N THR A 402 -19.59 -8.87 4.90
CA THR A 402 -19.00 -9.10 3.57
C THR A 402 -18.78 -10.60 3.31
N LEU A 403 -18.20 -11.33 4.27
CA LEU A 403 -18.03 -12.78 4.17
C LEU A 403 -19.36 -13.54 4.11
N GLN A 404 -20.40 -13.04 4.79
CA GLN A 404 -21.73 -13.63 4.75
C GLN A 404 -22.43 -13.44 3.41
N HIS A 405 -22.30 -12.27 2.78
CA HIS A 405 -23.02 -11.94 1.54
C HIS A 405 -22.24 -12.28 0.28
N ALA A 406 -20.94 -11.99 0.25
CA ALA A 406 -20.10 -12.09 -0.94
C ALA A 406 -19.07 -13.22 -0.87
N GLY A 407 -18.87 -13.82 0.32
CA GLY A 407 -17.93 -14.92 0.53
C GLY A 407 -16.45 -14.52 0.46
N PRO A 408 -15.52 -15.45 0.73
CA PRO A 408 -14.07 -15.17 0.72
C PRO A 408 -13.51 -14.83 -0.66
N GLN A 409 -14.22 -15.15 -1.74
CA GLN A 409 -13.81 -14.83 -3.12
C GLN A 409 -13.95 -13.35 -3.48
N SER A 410 -14.69 -12.57 -2.67
CA SER A 410 -14.93 -11.14 -2.89
C SER A 410 -13.70 -10.26 -2.62
N ASN A 411 -12.68 -10.84 -2.00
CA ASN A 411 -11.45 -10.16 -1.62
C ASN A 411 -10.26 -11.04 -2.02
N ASP A 412 -9.29 -10.46 -2.71
CA ASP A 412 -8.06 -11.09 -3.16
C ASP A 412 -7.21 -11.65 -2.04
N LEU A 413 -7.05 -10.91 -0.94
CA LEU A 413 -6.28 -11.37 0.20
C LEU A 413 -6.91 -12.63 0.80
N TRP A 414 -8.22 -12.62 0.98
CA TRP A 414 -8.97 -13.76 1.51
C TRP A 414 -8.90 -14.96 0.55
N ARG A 415 -9.14 -14.72 -0.74
CA ARG A 415 -9.07 -15.71 -1.83
C ARG A 415 -7.68 -16.36 -1.89
N ALA A 416 -6.61 -15.57 -1.86
CA ALA A 416 -5.23 -16.04 -1.89
C ALA A 416 -4.88 -16.84 -0.62
N ALA A 417 -5.30 -16.37 0.56
CA ALA A 417 -5.07 -17.05 1.83
C ALA A 417 -5.72 -18.45 1.84
N PHE A 418 -6.98 -18.58 1.41
CA PHE A 418 -7.64 -19.90 1.34
C PHE A 418 -7.03 -20.82 0.29
N LYS A 419 -6.67 -20.32 -0.90
CA LYS A 419 -5.97 -21.13 -1.92
C LYS A 419 -4.63 -21.64 -1.39
N MET A 420 -3.85 -20.77 -0.76
CA MET A 420 -2.56 -21.12 -0.19
C MET A 420 -2.69 -22.11 0.98
N LEU A 421 -3.71 -21.94 1.83
CA LEU A 421 -4.05 -22.88 2.91
C LEU A 421 -4.37 -24.27 2.37
N SER A 422 -5.24 -24.36 1.37
CA SER A 422 -5.62 -25.63 0.73
C SER A 422 -4.40 -26.35 0.15
N LEU A 423 -3.57 -25.65 -0.64
CA LEU A 423 -2.36 -26.22 -1.22
C LEU A 423 -1.34 -26.63 -0.15
N GLY A 424 -1.17 -25.80 0.90
CA GLY A 424 -0.28 -26.11 2.03
C GLY A 424 -0.67 -27.40 2.74
N ARG A 425 -1.97 -27.72 2.80
CA ARG A 425 -2.46 -28.97 3.38
C ARG A 425 -2.23 -30.20 2.52
N GLU A 426 -2.26 -30.05 1.20
CA GLU A 426 -1.97 -31.15 0.27
C GLU A 426 -0.51 -31.59 0.35
N ILE A 427 0.41 -30.64 0.60
CA ILE A 427 1.86 -30.88 0.66
C ILE A 427 2.28 -31.48 2.01
N ARG A 428 1.41 -31.43 3.03
CA ARG A 428 1.77 -31.91 4.36
C ARG A 428 2.22 -33.38 4.30
N PRO A 429 3.42 -33.72 4.82
CA PRO A 429 3.89 -35.09 4.84
C PRO A 429 2.87 -35.97 5.56
N GLN A 430 2.30 -36.94 4.84
CA GLN A 430 1.55 -38.02 5.45
C GLN A 430 2.55 -38.81 6.30
N THR A 431 2.58 -38.56 7.60
CA THR A 431 3.29 -39.46 8.52
C THR A 431 2.60 -40.81 8.40
N ARG A 432 3.23 -41.72 7.68
CA ARG A 432 2.67 -43.00 7.24
C ARG A 432 2.16 -43.88 8.40
N ASN A 433 2.47 -43.54 9.65
CA ASN A 433 2.26 -44.39 10.82
C ASN A 433 1.49 -43.73 11.98
N GLU A 434 0.86 -42.57 11.78
CA GLU A 434 0.09 -41.94 12.87
C GLU A 434 -1.42 -42.13 12.62
N PRO A 435 -2.15 -42.86 13.48
CA PRO A 435 -3.57 -43.12 13.27
C PRO A 435 -4.34 -41.80 13.21
N LEU A 436 -5.17 -41.65 12.17
CA LEU A 436 -6.07 -40.50 12.02
C LEU A 436 -6.85 -40.29 13.33
N PRO A 437 -7.05 -39.03 13.78
CA PRO A 437 -7.93 -38.75 14.91
C PRO A 437 -9.28 -39.37 14.58
N ARG A 438 -9.71 -40.38 15.35
CA ARG A 438 -11.04 -40.94 15.19
C ARG A 438 -12.03 -39.79 15.36
N PRO A 439 -13.00 -39.60 14.45
CA PRO A 439 -14.04 -38.61 14.65
C PRO A 439 -14.68 -38.85 16.03
N PRO A 440 -14.98 -37.80 16.80
CA PRO A 440 -15.63 -37.96 18.09
C PRO A 440 -16.88 -38.80 17.89
N ALA A 441 -16.98 -39.92 18.63
CA ALA A 441 -18.13 -40.81 18.54
C ALA A 441 -19.41 -39.96 18.65
N PRO A 442 -20.41 -40.18 17.78
CA PRO A 442 -21.65 -39.42 17.84
C PRO A 442 -22.18 -39.56 19.26
N LYS A 443 -22.32 -38.43 19.96
CA LYS A 443 -22.95 -38.39 21.28
C LYS A 443 -24.37 -38.89 21.09
N THR A 444 -24.59 -40.18 21.35
CA THR A 444 -25.90 -40.80 21.44
C THR A 444 -26.67 -40.05 22.51
N LYS A 445 -27.48 -39.09 22.08
CA LYS A 445 -28.52 -38.51 22.92
C LYS A 445 -29.43 -39.67 23.28
N THR A 446 -29.31 -40.17 24.51
CA THR A 446 -30.30 -41.07 25.09
C THR A 446 -31.67 -40.39 24.93
N PRO A 447 -32.65 -41.05 24.31
CA PRO A 447 -33.99 -40.49 24.24
C PRO A 447 -34.53 -40.45 25.68
N ILE A 448 -34.67 -39.24 26.21
CA ILE A 448 -35.47 -39.02 27.42
C ILE A 448 -36.92 -39.25 26.98
N VAL A 449 -37.40 -40.47 27.19
CA VAL A 449 -38.82 -40.82 27.09
C VAL A 449 -39.52 -40.10 28.24
N ARG A 450 -40.07 -38.91 27.97
CA ARG A 450 -41.08 -38.30 28.82
C ARG A 450 -42.43 -38.94 28.48
N THR A 451 -42.83 -39.93 29.26
CA THR A 451 -44.19 -40.46 29.30
C THR A 451 -45.12 -39.39 29.90
N LEU A 452 -45.74 -38.57 29.05
CA LEU A 452 -46.90 -37.79 29.43
C LEU A 452 -48.15 -38.68 29.34
N LYS A 453 -48.67 -39.10 30.50
CA LYS A 453 -50.03 -39.64 30.63
C LYS A 453 -51.02 -38.49 30.48
N VAL A 454 -51.83 -38.50 29.42
CA VAL A 454 -53.06 -37.71 29.32
C VAL A 454 -54.23 -38.70 29.25
N PRO A 455 -55.23 -38.64 30.15
CA PRO A 455 -56.38 -39.52 30.08
C PRO A 455 -57.54 -38.90 29.28
N GLY A 456 -58.12 -39.71 28.40
CA GLY A 456 -59.55 -39.69 28.09
C GLY A 456 -60.00 -38.80 26.93
N ILE A 457 -59.93 -39.30 25.69
CA ILE A 457 -60.91 -38.99 24.63
C ILE A 457 -61.05 -40.25 23.73
N THR A 458 -62.29 -40.72 23.56
CA THR A 458 -62.72 -41.83 22.70
C THR A 458 -62.69 -41.46 21.21
N PRO A 459 -62.44 -42.41 20.28
CA PRO A 459 -62.29 -42.09 18.86
C PRO A 459 -63.65 -42.06 18.14
N LYS A 460 -63.91 -40.98 17.39
CA LYS A 460 -64.88 -40.98 16.29
C LYS A 460 -64.16 -40.86 14.96
N THR A 461 -64.63 -41.72 14.07
CA THR A 461 -64.28 -42.02 12.68
C THR A 461 -63.98 -40.79 11.82
N LEU A 462 -62.75 -40.69 11.30
CA LEU A 462 -62.40 -39.78 10.20
C LEU A 462 -61.64 -40.56 9.11
N LYS A 463 -62.08 -40.32 7.86
CA LYS A 463 -61.64 -40.97 6.62
C LYS A 463 -60.16 -40.67 6.30
N PRO A 464 -59.47 -41.57 5.58
CA PRO A 464 -58.06 -41.39 5.25
C PRO A 464 -57.87 -40.27 4.23
N LEU A 465 -57.08 -39.26 4.60
CA LEU A 465 -56.46 -38.33 3.66
C LEU A 465 -55.10 -38.89 3.23
N THR A 466 -54.90 -38.88 1.92
CA THR A 466 -53.70 -39.24 1.17
C THR A 466 -52.45 -38.51 1.70
N PRO A 467 -51.29 -39.19 1.86
CA PRO A 467 -50.06 -38.52 2.23
C PRO A 467 -49.49 -37.75 1.03
N LEU A 468 -49.26 -36.44 1.21
CA LEU A 468 -48.36 -35.66 0.38
C LEU A 468 -46.93 -36.17 0.60
N THR A 469 -46.42 -36.86 -0.42
CA THR A 469 -45.03 -37.29 -0.54
C THR A 469 -44.14 -36.05 -0.67
N LEU A 470 -43.63 -35.53 0.44
CA LEU A 470 -42.53 -34.57 0.42
C LEU A 470 -41.24 -35.38 0.22
N GLN A 471 -40.94 -35.63 -1.04
CA GLN A 471 -39.76 -36.35 -1.51
C GLN A 471 -38.52 -35.51 -1.16
N ARG A 472 -37.91 -35.82 -0.01
CA ARG A 472 -36.62 -35.26 0.39
C ARG A 472 -35.53 -36.07 -0.31
N ASP A 473 -34.87 -35.42 -1.25
CA ASP A 473 -33.76 -35.98 -2.03
C ASP A 473 -32.60 -36.42 -1.10
N PRO A 474 -32.17 -37.70 -1.11
CA PRO A 474 -31.08 -38.18 -0.25
C PRO A 474 -29.67 -37.73 -0.69
N ASN A 475 -29.53 -36.95 -1.77
CA ASN A 475 -28.22 -36.68 -2.37
C ASN A 475 -27.54 -35.34 -1.99
N GLN A 476 -27.99 -34.64 -0.95
CA GLN A 476 -27.20 -33.52 -0.39
C GLN A 476 -26.30 -33.98 0.76
N LEU A 477 -25.34 -34.84 0.42
CA LEU A 477 -24.15 -35.03 1.24
C LEU A 477 -23.12 -33.96 0.86
N ILE A 478 -22.73 -33.19 1.88
CA ILE A 478 -21.66 -32.20 1.89
C ILE A 478 -20.39 -32.83 1.29
N THR A 479 -19.98 -32.38 0.11
CA THR A 479 -18.65 -32.67 -0.42
C THR A 479 -17.62 -31.70 0.19
N PRO A 480 -16.45 -32.17 0.64
CA PRO A 480 -15.34 -31.29 0.99
C PRO A 480 -14.91 -30.50 -0.26
N TRP A 481 -14.41 -29.28 -0.06
CA TRP A 481 -13.99 -28.38 -1.15
C TRP A 481 -12.91 -29.03 -2.01
N THR A 482 -13.31 -29.70 -3.08
CA THR A 482 -12.44 -30.14 -4.16
C THR A 482 -12.68 -29.19 -5.33
N THR A 483 -11.73 -28.31 -5.56
CA THR A 483 -11.65 -27.47 -6.76
C THR A 483 -11.52 -28.41 -7.96
N GLN A 484 -12.61 -28.64 -8.70
CA GLN A 484 -12.52 -29.37 -9.97
C GLN A 484 -11.89 -28.45 -11.01
N PHE A 485 -10.64 -28.75 -11.39
CA PHE A 485 -10.00 -28.16 -12.55
C PHE A 485 -10.57 -28.78 -13.84
N PRO A 486 -10.82 -28.00 -14.91
CA PRO A 486 -11.12 -28.57 -16.21
C PRO A 486 -9.87 -29.23 -16.80
N LYS A 487 -9.93 -30.55 -17.02
CA LYS A 487 -8.92 -31.28 -17.79
C LYS A 487 -8.97 -30.82 -19.25
N LYS A 488 -8.04 -29.98 -19.68
CA LYS A 488 -7.76 -29.78 -21.12
C LYS A 488 -6.90 -30.93 -21.62
N SER A 489 -7.51 -31.84 -22.36
CA SER A 489 -6.82 -32.83 -23.20
C SER A 489 -6.37 -32.16 -24.50
N GLY A 490 -5.06 -32.09 -24.72
CA GLY A 490 -4.46 -31.68 -25.98
C GLY A 490 -3.07 -32.31 -26.10
N CYS A 491 -3.00 -33.43 -26.81
CA CYS A 491 -1.73 -34.05 -27.22
C CYS A 491 -0.95 -33.12 -28.15
N LEU A 492 0.34 -32.95 -27.89
CA LEU A 492 1.32 -32.54 -28.89
C LEU A 492 2.51 -33.52 -28.87
N PRO A 493 3.07 -33.86 -30.05
CA PRO A 493 4.10 -34.89 -30.17
C PRO A 493 5.48 -34.37 -29.78
N SER A 494 6.23 -35.24 -29.11
CA SER A 494 7.61 -35.01 -28.69
C SER A 494 8.59 -35.36 -29.82
N THR A 495 9.48 -34.44 -30.17
CA THR A 495 10.76 -34.76 -30.84
C THR A 495 11.91 -34.26 -29.96
N PRO A 496 12.98 -35.05 -29.76
CA PRO A 496 14.11 -34.63 -28.94
C PRO A 496 15.12 -33.85 -29.79
N ILE A 497 15.38 -32.59 -29.41
CA ILE A 497 16.54 -31.85 -29.89
C ILE A 497 17.69 -32.11 -28.90
N VAL A 498 18.74 -32.77 -29.39
CA VAL A 498 20.01 -32.98 -28.68
C VAL A 498 20.87 -31.74 -28.91
N ILE A 499 21.21 -31.02 -27.83
CA ILE A 499 22.22 -29.95 -27.86
C ILE A 499 23.43 -30.44 -27.05
N PRO A 500 24.65 -30.48 -27.63
CA PRO A 500 25.86 -30.80 -26.87
C PRO A 500 26.32 -29.56 -26.09
N LEU A 501 26.43 -29.69 -24.76
CA LEU A 501 27.08 -28.71 -23.89
C LEU A 501 28.56 -29.10 -23.70
N THR A 502 29.46 -28.26 -24.18
CA THR A 502 30.89 -28.27 -23.86
C THR A 502 31.14 -27.57 -22.51
N PRO A 503 32.03 -28.08 -21.63
CA PRO A 503 32.34 -27.43 -20.37
C PRO A 503 33.55 -26.49 -20.50
N LEU A 504 33.36 -25.21 -20.17
CA LEU A 504 34.47 -24.29 -19.87
C LEU A 504 34.19 -23.60 -18.54
N THR A 505 34.83 -24.08 -17.49
CA THR A 505 34.92 -23.44 -16.17
C THR A 505 36.19 -22.59 -16.08
N PRO A 506 36.10 -21.34 -15.61
CA PRO A 506 37.14 -20.70 -14.83
C PRO A 506 36.79 -20.79 -13.33
N ARG A 507 37.74 -21.29 -12.53
CA ARG A 507 37.66 -21.30 -11.06
C ARG A 507 37.72 -19.87 -10.52
N LEU A 508 36.74 -19.49 -9.70
CA LEU A 508 36.81 -18.32 -8.81
C LEU A 508 37.17 -18.75 -7.37
N PRO A 509 37.81 -17.87 -6.58
CA PRO A 509 38.37 -18.23 -5.29
C PRO A 509 37.28 -18.31 -4.20
N VAL A 510 37.39 -19.36 -3.39
CA VAL A 510 36.54 -19.65 -2.23
C VAL A 510 36.83 -18.63 -1.13
N VAL A 511 35.90 -17.72 -0.88
CA VAL A 511 35.86 -16.91 0.33
C VAL A 511 35.10 -17.69 1.39
N SER A 512 35.81 -18.09 2.45
CA SER A 512 35.25 -18.83 3.58
C SER A 512 34.49 -17.88 4.50
N ALA A 513 33.17 -18.05 4.61
CA ALA A 513 32.34 -17.37 5.60
C ALA A 513 32.32 -18.19 6.92
N PRO A 514 32.18 -17.54 8.10
CA PRO A 514 32.25 -18.23 9.38
C PRO A 514 30.98 -19.06 9.64
N LEU A 515 31.17 -20.28 10.14
CA LEU A 515 30.10 -21.13 10.66
C LEU A 515 29.39 -20.42 11.83
N LEU A 516 28.12 -20.07 11.61
CA LEU A 516 27.19 -19.82 12.71
C LEU A 516 26.75 -21.17 13.29
N THR A 517 26.94 -21.30 14.60
CA THR A 517 26.66 -22.48 15.39
C THR A 517 25.17 -22.81 15.43
N GLU A 518 24.91 -24.04 15.02
CA GLU A 518 23.65 -24.74 14.84
C GLU A 518 22.90 -24.89 16.17
N THR A 519 21.86 -24.07 16.37
CA THR A 519 20.90 -24.26 17.47
C THR A 519 19.57 -24.76 16.93
N ALA A 520 19.23 -25.99 17.32
CA ALA A 520 17.90 -26.62 17.35
C ALA A 520 17.04 -26.48 16.08
N ILE A 521 17.40 -27.27 15.07
CA ILE A 521 16.66 -27.49 13.84
C ILE A 521 15.34 -28.23 14.12
N TYR A 522 14.22 -27.50 14.18
CA TYR A 522 12.89 -28.04 13.89
C TYR A 522 12.78 -28.34 12.38
N ARG A 523 13.52 -29.35 11.87
CA ARG A 523 13.32 -29.88 10.51
C ARG A 523 12.06 -30.74 10.52
N THR A 524 10.89 -30.12 10.52
CA THR A 524 9.78 -30.72 9.76
C THR A 524 10.20 -30.62 8.30
N LYS A 525 10.93 -31.63 7.80
CA LYS A 525 11.31 -31.69 6.38
C LYS A 525 10.00 -31.70 5.60
N LEU A 526 9.66 -30.54 5.03
CA LEU A 526 8.65 -30.46 3.97
C LEU A 526 9.06 -31.43 2.85
N PRO A 527 8.13 -31.87 2.00
CA PRO A 527 8.44 -32.84 0.96
C PRO A 527 9.65 -32.42 0.13
N CYS A 528 10.38 -33.43 -0.35
CA CYS A 528 11.57 -33.25 -1.18
C CYS A 528 12.76 -32.55 -0.48
N GLY A 529 12.69 -32.32 0.84
CA GLY A 529 13.78 -31.71 1.59
C GLY A 529 14.02 -30.23 1.29
N LEU A 530 13.09 -29.57 0.59
CA LEU A 530 13.21 -28.15 0.27
C LEU A 530 13.02 -27.28 1.53
N PRO A 531 13.76 -26.16 1.66
CA PRO A 531 13.54 -25.20 2.73
C PRO A 531 12.11 -24.62 2.76
N GLU A 532 11.63 -24.24 3.95
CA GLU A 532 10.29 -23.64 4.13
C GLU A 532 10.08 -22.40 3.26
N TYR A 533 11.09 -21.53 3.12
CA TYR A 533 10.97 -20.32 2.31
C TYR A 533 10.77 -20.62 0.81
N ILE A 534 11.32 -21.74 0.30
CA ILE A 534 11.11 -22.19 -1.08
C ILE A 534 9.67 -22.67 -1.24
N TRP A 535 9.18 -23.51 -0.32
CA TRP A 535 7.79 -23.96 -0.32
C TRP A 535 6.80 -22.81 -0.20
N ARG A 536 7.07 -21.83 0.67
CA ARG A 536 6.28 -20.61 0.78
C ARG A 536 6.19 -19.89 -0.56
N ARG A 537 7.31 -19.74 -1.28
CA ARG A 537 7.33 -19.08 -2.60
C ARG A 537 6.57 -19.88 -3.66
N ILE A 538 6.77 -21.21 -3.73
CA ILE A 538 6.04 -22.09 -4.65
C ILE A 538 4.52 -22.00 -4.41
N LEU A 539 4.12 -22.10 -3.14
CA LEU A 539 2.73 -22.01 -2.73
C LEU A 539 2.14 -20.62 -2.98
N GLY A 540 2.92 -19.58 -2.73
CA GLY A 540 2.53 -18.20 -2.99
C GLY A 540 2.26 -17.97 -4.48
N LEU A 541 3.16 -18.45 -5.35
CA LEU A 541 2.97 -18.41 -6.81
C LEU A 541 1.72 -19.20 -7.25
N ALA A 542 1.58 -20.45 -6.78
CA ALA A 542 0.47 -21.32 -7.16
C ALA A 542 -0.89 -20.79 -6.66
N ALA A 543 -0.94 -20.15 -5.50
CA ALA A 543 -2.15 -19.55 -4.94
C ALA A 543 -2.50 -18.17 -5.54
N GLY A 544 -1.58 -17.56 -6.29
CA GLY A 544 -1.69 -16.15 -6.71
C GLY A 544 -1.54 -15.18 -5.54
N ALA A 545 -0.80 -15.55 -4.49
CA ALA A 545 -0.57 -14.72 -3.31
C ALA A 545 0.62 -13.76 -3.46
N GLU A 546 1.47 -13.93 -4.47
CA GLU A 546 2.59 -13.04 -4.73
C GLU A 546 2.08 -11.63 -5.07
N GLY A 547 2.60 -10.62 -4.37
CA GLY A 547 2.12 -9.24 -4.49
C GLY A 547 0.77 -8.96 -3.84
N ILE A 548 0.06 -9.95 -3.31
CA ILE A 548 -1.22 -9.78 -2.59
C ILE A 548 -1.02 -9.94 -1.09
N MET A 549 -0.34 -11.01 -0.67
CA MET A 549 -0.05 -11.30 0.74
C MET A 549 1.39 -10.90 1.07
N SER A 550 1.58 -10.33 2.26
CA SER A 550 2.94 -10.12 2.80
C SER A 550 3.65 -11.45 3.05
N VAL A 551 4.98 -11.41 3.20
CA VAL A 551 5.78 -12.59 3.56
C VAL A 551 5.34 -13.17 4.91
N SER A 552 5.00 -12.30 5.88
CA SER A 552 4.50 -12.67 7.21
C SER A 552 3.15 -13.39 7.12
N GLN A 553 2.20 -12.86 6.34
CA GLN A 553 0.90 -13.47 6.12
C GLN A 553 1.02 -14.83 5.43
N GLN A 554 1.86 -14.92 4.39
CA GLN A 554 2.14 -16.19 3.71
C GLN A 554 2.73 -17.23 4.66
N GLN A 555 3.67 -16.82 5.54
CA GLN A 555 4.26 -17.71 6.52
C GLN A 555 3.24 -18.14 7.58
N SER A 556 2.36 -17.24 8.02
CA SER A 556 1.30 -17.53 8.99
C SER A 556 0.30 -18.54 8.43
N VAL A 557 -0.12 -18.38 7.17
CA VAL A 557 -0.97 -19.36 6.47
C VAL A 557 -0.26 -20.71 6.33
N LEU A 558 1.01 -20.73 5.93
CA LEU A 558 1.77 -21.98 5.80
C LEU A 558 1.91 -22.69 7.14
N LYS A 559 2.26 -21.98 8.22
CA LYS A 559 2.34 -22.53 9.57
C LYS A 559 0.99 -23.10 10.03
N TRP A 560 -0.09 -22.37 9.79
CA TRP A 560 -1.45 -22.82 10.09
C TRP A 560 -1.83 -24.10 9.33
N ALA A 561 -1.50 -24.16 8.03
CA ALA A 561 -1.75 -25.32 7.17
C ALA A 561 -1.00 -26.57 7.66
N MET A 562 0.23 -26.38 8.13
CA MET A 562 1.13 -27.47 8.56
C MET A 562 0.86 -27.97 9.97
N ASP A 563 0.30 -27.14 10.86
CA ASP A 563 -0.05 -27.57 12.22
C ASP A 563 -1.24 -28.54 12.22
N ARG A 564 -1.16 -29.61 13.02
CA ARG A 564 -2.25 -30.58 13.18
C ARG A 564 -3.34 -30.08 14.11
N LYS A 565 -2.98 -29.23 15.06
CA LYS A 565 -3.90 -28.72 16.07
C LYS A 565 -4.96 -27.83 15.43
N THR A 566 -4.62 -27.14 14.33
CA THR A 566 -5.56 -26.31 13.56
C THR A 566 -6.68 -27.13 12.93
N LEU A 567 -6.45 -28.39 12.54
CA LEU A 567 -7.52 -29.30 12.07
C LEU A 567 -8.57 -29.57 13.16
N ARG A 568 -8.15 -29.67 14.43
CA ARG A 568 -9.11 -29.84 15.54
C ARG A 568 -9.93 -28.57 15.74
N GLN A 569 -9.27 -27.41 15.71
CA GLN A 569 -9.94 -26.11 15.82
C GLN A 569 -10.97 -25.90 14.69
N GLU A 570 -10.63 -26.30 13.47
CA GLU A 570 -11.55 -26.25 12.34
C GLU A 570 -12.68 -27.27 12.47
N SER A 571 -12.39 -28.48 12.96
CA SER A 571 -13.42 -29.48 13.24
C SER A 571 -14.42 -28.99 14.30
N GLU A 572 -13.96 -28.29 15.33
CA GLU A 572 -14.81 -27.62 16.32
C GLU A 572 -15.66 -26.50 15.70
N SER A 573 -15.19 -25.90 14.61
CA SER A 573 -15.91 -24.85 13.88
C SER A 573 -16.95 -25.37 12.87
N LEU A 574 -16.98 -26.67 12.54
CA LEU A 574 -17.89 -27.25 11.54
C LEU A 574 -19.38 -27.00 11.84
N GLY A 575 -19.74 -26.75 13.10
CA GLY A 575 -21.11 -26.39 13.50
C GLY A 575 -21.48 -24.93 13.28
N LEU A 576 -20.53 -24.07 12.90
CA LEU A 576 -20.75 -22.65 12.64
C LEU A 576 -21.18 -22.42 11.18
N ARG A 577 -21.75 -21.24 10.90
CA ARG A 577 -22.02 -20.81 9.51
C ARG A 577 -20.70 -20.67 8.74
N THR A 578 -20.72 -20.95 7.43
CA THR A 578 -19.54 -20.87 6.56
C THR A 578 -18.79 -19.54 6.67
N SER A 579 -19.50 -18.41 6.72
CA SER A 579 -18.88 -17.10 6.89
C SER A 579 -18.12 -16.95 8.21
N ALA A 580 -18.64 -17.51 9.31
CA ALA A 580 -17.98 -17.50 10.61
C ALA A 580 -16.78 -18.46 10.66
N GLN A 581 -16.84 -19.59 9.96
CA GLN A 581 -15.69 -20.49 9.78
C GLN A 581 -14.58 -19.77 9.00
N CYS A 582 -14.92 -19.14 7.87
CA CYS A 582 -13.98 -18.38 7.06
C CYS A 582 -13.34 -17.25 7.86
N TRP A 583 -14.15 -16.47 8.59
CA TRP A 583 -13.67 -15.37 9.40
C TRP A 583 -12.67 -15.84 10.46
N LYS A 584 -12.96 -16.93 11.19
CA LYS A 584 -12.04 -17.49 12.20
C LYS A 584 -10.69 -17.92 11.61
N ILE A 585 -10.70 -18.53 10.43
CA ILE A 585 -9.47 -18.96 9.76
C ILE A 585 -8.66 -17.72 9.35
N LEU A 586 -9.31 -16.75 8.68
CA LEU A 586 -8.63 -15.51 8.25
C LEU A 586 -8.09 -14.70 9.42
N GLU A 587 -8.83 -14.62 10.53
CA GLU A 587 -8.38 -13.96 11.76
C GLU A 587 -7.13 -14.64 12.31
N ALA A 588 -7.17 -15.97 12.42
CA ALA A 588 -6.09 -16.74 13.00
C ALA A 588 -4.83 -16.77 12.12
N THR A 589 -4.97 -16.60 10.81
CA THR A 589 -3.83 -16.47 9.89
C THR A 589 -3.36 -15.03 9.67
N GLY A 590 -4.03 -14.02 10.25
CA GLY A 590 -3.69 -12.60 10.03
C GLY A 590 -4.04 -12.10 8.62
N CYS A 591 -5.01 -12.71 7.95
CA CYS A 591 -5.40 -12.41 6.57
C CYS A 591 -6.75 -11.67 6.47
N LEU A 592 -7.27 -11.10 7.56
CA LEU A 592 -8.48 -10.27 7.50
C LEU A 592 -8.22 -8.89 6.86
N ALA A 593 -6.99 -8.40 6.91
CA ALA A 593 -6.58 -7.10 6.41
C ALA A 593 -5.16 -7.16 5.82
N TYR A 594 -4.84 -6.24 4.91
CA TYR A 594 -3.47 -6.10 4.42
C TYR A 594 -2.55 -5.61 5.55
N GLU A 595 -1.37 -6.22 5.68
CA GLU A 595 -0.33 -5.68 6.55
C GLU A 595 0.17 -4.36 5.95
N MET A 596 0.23 -3.32 6.78
CA MET A 596 0.79 -2.02 6.42
C MET A 596 1.96 -1.71 7.32
N ASP A 597 3.06 -1.25 6.72
CA ASP A 597 4.14 -0.63 7.48
C ASP A 597 3.61 0.66 8.10
N LYS A 598 3.71 0.73 9.43
CA LYS A 598 3.36 1.93 10.20
C LYS A 598 4.32 3.06 9.80
N PRO A 599 3.81 4.30 9.68
CA PRO A 599 4.65 5.46 9.38
C PRO A 599 5.67 5.73 10.49
#